data_AF-A0A7K3ZVJ4-F1
#
_entry.id   AF-A0A7K3ZVJ4-F1
#
_cell.length_a   1.000
_cell.length_b   1.000
_cell.length_c   1.000
_cell.angle_alpha   90.00
_cell.angle_beta   90.00
_cell.angle_gamma   90.00
#
_symmetry.space_group_name_H-M   'P 1'
#
loop_
_entity.id
_entity.type
_entity.pdbx_description
1 polymer ?
#
loop_
_entity_poly.entity_id
_entity_poly.type
_entity_poly.pdbx_seq_one_letter_code
_entity_poly.pdbx_strand_id
1 'polypeptide(L)'
;MPRENLPEGFEFVASLPDPDGRVNMTDEIEDFYGKLDIDPVDPANISVGIYQWADPGLAYDAKITIIRLSDEEKADNAISNFKSQYDEMVARGLPIFSNATVNGHPSLQIKDVRGDNSIRYLFLWRAGSLVTLVEGNQDRNQSLELAEAAPL
;
A
#
# COMPACT_ATOMS: atom_id res chain seq x y z
N MET A 1 5.06 -5.58 -10.85
CA MET A 1 5.75 -5.59 -9.55
C MET A 1 7.25 -5.59 -9.78
N PRO A 2 8.03 -4.70 -9.17
CA PRO A 2 9.48 -4.70 -9.27
C PRO A 2 10.05 -6.02 -8.71
N ARG A 3 11.06 -6.56 -9.38
CA ARG A 3 11.76 -7.79 -8.98
C ARG A 3 13.28 -7.63 -8.89
N GLU A 4 13.80 -6.60 -9.55
CA GLU A 4 15.22 -6.28 -9.65
C GLU A 4 15.42 -4.81 -9.30
N ASN A 5 16.66 -4.43 -8.96
CA ASN A 5 17.01 -3.08 -8.50
C ASN A 5 16.15 -2.61 -7.31
N LEU A 6 15.81 -3.55 -6.43
CA LEU A 6 15.11 -3.23 -5.19
C LEU A 6 16.05 -2.44 -4.26
N PRO A 7 15.49 -1.59 -3.39
CA PRO A 7 16.29 -0.90 -2.37
C PRO A 7 16.99 -1.89 -1.46
N GLU A 8 18.09 -1.45 -0.85
CA GLU A 8 18.88 -2.30 0.04
C GLU A 8 18.01 -2.89 1.16
N GLY A 9 18.13 -4.21 1.35
CA GLY A 9 17.40 -4.94 2.38
C GLY A 9 16.05 -5.52 1.92
N PHE A 10 15.55 -5.17 0.74
CA PHE A 10 14.34 -5.81 0.20
C PHE A 10 14.66 -6.95 -0.76
N GLU A 11 13.97 -8.08 -0.57
CA GLU A 11 14.00 -9.22 -1.47
C GLU A 11 12.58 -9.54 -1.93
N PHE A 12 12.38 -9.70 -3.25
CA PHE A 12 11.09 -10.12 -3.78
C PHE A 12 10.80 -11.58 -3.41
N VAL A 13 9.67 -11.82 -2.76
CA VAL A 13 9.25 -13.15 -2.29
C VAL A 13 8.22 -13.75 -3.24
N ALA A 14 7.15 -13.00 -3.50
CA ALA A 14 6.00 -13.50 -4.24
C ALA A 14 5.19 -12.37 -4.88
N SER A 15 4.35 -12.75 -5.84
CA SER A 15 3.33 -11.87 -6.41
C SER A 15 1.98 -12.56 -6.40
N LEU A 16 0.94 -11.80 -6.07
CA LEU A 16 -0.46 -12.21 -6.11
C LEU A 16 -1.20 -11.52 -7.28
N PRO A 17 -2.23 -12.16 -7.86
CA PRO A 17 -2.76 -13.49 -7.50
C PRO A 17 -1.73 -14.60 -7.74
N ASP A 18 -1.72 -15.59 -6.84
CA ASP A 18 -0.85 -16.76 -7.00
C ASP A 18 -1.34 -17.63 -8.16
N PRO A 19 -0.46 -18.38 -8.84
CA PRO A 19 -0.86 -19.21 -9.98
C PRO A 19 -1.94 -20.26 -9.67
N ASP A 20 -2.02 -20.70 -8.42
CA ASP A 20 -3.01 -21.69 -7.97
C ASP A 20 -4.35 -21.05 -7.58
N GLY A 21 -4.45 -19.71 -7.60
CA GLY A 21 -5.66 -18.95 -7.28
C GLY A 21 -6.16 -19.18 -5.84
N ARG A 22 -5.25 -19.47 -4.90
CA ARG A 22 -5.62 -19.81 -3.52
C ARG A 22 -5.88 -18.57 -2.67
N VAL A 23 -5.29 -17.44 -3.02
CA VAL A 23 -5.50 -16.18 -2.31
C VAL A 23 -6.71 -15.45 -2.88
N ASN A 24 -7.62 -15.05 -2.00
CA ASN A 24 -8.74 -14.20 -2.35
C ASN A 24 -8.28 -12.75 -2.45
N MET A 25 -8.16 -12.24 -3.68
CA MET A 25 -7.65 -10.89 -3.91
C MET A 25 -8.57 -9.79 -3.36
N THR A 26 -9.86 -10.06 -3.20
CA THR A 26 -10.79 -9.09 -2.59
C THR A 26 -10.44 -8.86 -1.12
N ASP A 27 -9.99 -9.89 -0.41
CA ASP A 27 -9.59 -9.79 1.00
C ASP A 27 -8.28 -8.98 1.14
N GLU A 28 -7.36 -9.09 0.16
CA GLU A 28 -6.11 -8.30 0.15
C GLU A 28 -6.34 -6.79 -0.02
N ILE A 29 -7.55 -6.36 -0.39
CA ILE A 29 -7.91 -4.94 -0.56
C ILE A 29 -9.10 -4.52 0.31
N GLU A 30 -9.48 -5.32 1.31
CA GLU A 30 -10.64 -5.04 2.18
C GLU A 30 -10.56 -3.62 2.77
N ASP A 31 -9.35 -3.21 3.14
CA ASP A 31 -8.97 -1.89 3.66
C ASP A 31 -9.33 -0.69 2.76
N PHE A 32 -9.58 -0.91 1.47
CA PHE A 32 -10.00 0.14 0.51
C PHE A 32 -11.52 0.25 0.36
N TYR A 33 -12.27 -0.74 0.83
CA TYR A 33 -13.72 -0.65 0.92
C TYR A 33 -14.13 0.15 2.16
N GLY A 34 -15.26 0.84 2.09
CA GLY A 34 -15.70 1.70 3.17
C GLY A 34 -16.99 2.43 2.85
N LYS A 35 -17.13 3.64 3.40
CA LYS A 35 -18.35 4.45 3.26
C LYS A 35 -18.57 4.92 1.83
N LEU A 36 -17.50 5.24 1.11
CA LEU A 36 -17.57 5.71 -0.27
C LEU A 36 -17.49 4.51 -1.20
N ASP A 37 -18.36 4.50 -2.21
CA ASP A 37 -18.44 3.39 -3.15
C ASP A 37 -17.26 3.40 -4.14
N ILE A 38 -16.62 2.24 -4.30
CA ILE A 38 -15.51 2.01 -5.24
C ILE A 38 -15.89 1.02 -6.36
N ASP A 39 -17.16 0.60 -6.40
CA ASP A 39 -17.65 -0.58 -7.15
C ASP A 39 -16.98 -1.89 -6.70
N PRO A 40 -17.58 -3.07 -6.97
CA PRO A 40 -16.86 -4.32 -6.84
C PRO A 40 -15.63 -4.35 -7.76
N VAL A 41 -14.46 -4.56 -7.19
CA VAL A 41 -13.21 -4.66 -7.95
C VAL A 41 -13.04 -6.08 -8.47
N ASP A 42 -12.85 -6.24 -9.78
CA ASP A 42 -12.47 -7.52 -10.38
C ASP A 42 -11.10 -7.98 -9.82
N PRO A 43 -10.96 -9.19 -9.26
CA PRO A 43 -9.68 -9.73 -8.80
C PRO A 43 -8.53 -9.62 -9.81
N ALA A 44 -8.81 -9.65 -11.12
CA ALA A 44 -7.80 -9.48 -12.17
C ALA A 44 -7.21 -8.05 -12.24
N ASN A 45 -7.88 -7.07 -11.64
CA ASN A 45 -7.43 -5.68 -11.52
C ASN A 45 -6.65 -5.40 -10.23
N ILE A 46 -6.38 -6.44 -9.44
CA ILE A 46 -5.62 -6.36 -8.20
C ILE A 46 -4.29 -7.07 -8.42
N SER A 47 -3.21 -6.44 -7.99
CA SER A 47 -1.89 -7.06 -7.97
C SER A 47 -1.20 -6.72 -6.67
N VAL A 48 -0.59 -7.72 -6.02
CA VAL A 48 0.19 -7.51 -4.79
C VAL A 48 1.59 -8.07 -4.99
N GLY A 49 2.63 -7.30 -4.71
CA GLY A 49 4.00 -7.77 -4.58
C GLY A 49 4.34 -7.90 -3.10
N ILE A 50 4.95 -9.02 -2.72
CA ILE A 50 5.38 -9.32 -1.35
C ILE A 50 6.90 -9.31 -1.31
N TYR A 51 7.46 -8.56 -0.37
CA TYR A 51 8.89 -8.32 -0.24
C TYR A 51 9.34 -8.59 1.19
N GLN A 52 10.34 -9.44 1.34
CA GLN A 52 10.98 -9.65 2.62
C GLN A 52 11.91 -8.49 2.93
N TRP A 53 11.91 -8.01 4.17
CA TRP A 53 12.87 -7.01 4.66
C TRP A 53 13.53 -7.38 5.99
N ALA A 54 12.90 -8.25 6.78
CA ALA A 54 13.40 -8.75 8.05
C ALA A 54 13.78 -10.24 7.94
N ASP A 55 14.49 -10.75 8.94
CA ASP A 55 14.87 -12.18 8.99
C ASP A 55 13.62 -13.08 8.84
N PRO A 56 13.72 -14.21 8.12
CA PRO A 56 12.60 -15.12 7.92
C PRO A 56 11.96 -15.53 9.26
N GLY A 57 10.67 -15.24 9.43
CA GLY A 57 9.92 -15.57 10.65
C GLY A 57 9.84 -14.44 11.69
N LEU A 58 10.53 -13.30 11.48
CA LEU A 58 10.24 -12.05 12.18
C LEU A 58 9.26 -11.23 11.33
N ALA A 59 8.11 -10.94 11.92
CA ALA A 59 6.98 -10.31 11.25
C ALA A 59 7.40 -8.97 10.62
N TYR A 60 7.47 -8.91 9.30
CA TYR A 60 6.37 -8.56 8.39
C TYR A 60 6.98 -8.43 6.99
N ASP A 61 6.35 -8.98 5.96
CA ASP A 61 6.76 -8.65 4.59
C ASP A 61 6.26 -7.23 4.24
N ALA A 62 7.09 -6.45 3.57
CA ALA A 62 6.65 -5.24 2.90
C ALA A 62 5.77 -5.63 1.69
N LYS A 63 4.83 -4.76 1.34
CA LYS A 63 3.88 -5.02 0.26
C LYS A 63 3.79 -3.84 -0.69
N ILE A 64 3.58 -4.13 -1.96
CA ILE A 64 3.10 -3.16 -2.95
C ILE A 64 1.78 -3.67 -3.48
N THR A 65 0.69 -2.99 -3.17
CA THR A 65 -0.66 -3.28 -3.65
C THR A 65 -1.06 -2.28 -4.70
N ILE A 66 -1.51 -2.78 -5.85
CA ILE A 66 -1.98 -1.98 -6.99
C ILE A 66 -3.40 -2.40 -7.30
N ILE A 67 -4.29 -1.42 -7.41
CA ILE A 67 -5.71 -1.62 -7.69
C ILE A 67 -6.08 -0.75 -8.89
N ARG A 68 -6.60 -1.35 -9.95
CA ARG A 68 -7.22 -0.62 -11.07
C ARG A 68 -8.72 -0.50 -10.84
N LEU A 69 -9.21 0.72 -10.74
CA LEU A 69 -10.61 1.03 -10.53
C LEU A 69 -11.27 1.50 -11.84
N SER A 70 -12.60 1.57 -11.83
CA SER A 70 -13.41 1.91 -13.01
C SER A 70 -13.12 3.32 -13.51
N ASP A 71 -12.88 4.27 -12.61
CA ASP A 71 -12.55 5.66 -12.93
C ASP A 71 -11.75 6.36 -11.80
N GLU A 72 -11.42 7.64 -12.01
CA GLU A 72 -10.66 8.44 -11.03
C GLU A 72 -11.47 8.77 -9.76
N GLU A 73 -12.80 8.88 -9.87
CA GLU A 73 -13.66 9.15 -8.71
C GLU A 73 -13.63 7.96 -7.76
N LYS A 74 -13.72 6.73 -8.29
CA LYS A 74 -13.55 5.51 -7.48
C LYS A 74 -12.16 5.43 -6.87
N ALA A 75 -11.11 5.86 -7.57
CA ALA A 75 -9.76 5.93 -7.01
C ALA A 75 -9.63 6.93 -5.84
N ASP A 76 -10.23 8.11 -5.97
CA ASP A 76 -10.30 9.09 -4.89
C ASP A 76 -11.13 8.56 -3.69
N ASN A 77 -12.21 7.83 -3.95
CA ASN A 77 -13.01 7.15 -2.93
C ASN A 77 -12.21 6.07 -2.20
N ALA A 78 -11.45 5.24 -2.93
CA ALA A 78 -10.62 4.18 -2.35
C ALA A 78 -9.54 4.75 -1.41
N ILE A 79 -8.85 5.82 -1.84
CA ILE A 79 -7.88 6.53 -0.99
C ILE A 79 -8.57 7.08 0.27
N SER A 80 -9.76 7.67 0.11
CA SER A 80 -10.52 8.24 1.22
C SER A 80 -11.00 7.19 2.22
N ASN A 81 -11.46 6.03 1.74
CA ASN A 81 -11.83 4.88 2.57
C ASN A 81 -10.63 4.36 3.35
N PHE A 82 -9.49 4.13 2.69
CA PHE A 82 -8.26 3.67 3.35
C PHE A 82 -7.82 4.63 4.46
N LYS A 83 -7.87 5.94 4.20
CA LYS A 83 -7.54 6.97 5.19
C LYS A 83 -8.45 6.94 6.41
N SER A 84 -9.73 6.58 6.26
CA SER A 84 -10.71 6.62 7.35
C SER A 84 -10.39 5.65 8.50
N GLN A 85 -9.58 4.63 8.23
CA GLN A 85 -9.07 3.71 9.27
C GLN A 85 -8.27 4.44 10.36
N TYR A 86 -7.74 5.62 10.05
CA TYR A 86 -6.92 6.41 10.94
C TYR A 86 -7.68 7.57 11.61
N ASP A 87 -8.99 7.70 11.39
CA ASP A 87 -9.79 8.85 11.86
C ASP A 87 -9.70 9.05 13.38
N GLU A 88 -9.66 7.98 14.17
CA GLU A 88 -9.50 8.07 15.63
C GLU A 88 -8.14 8.66 16.03
N MET A 89 -7.07 8.26 15.34
CA MET A 89 -5.72 8.78 15.59
C MET A 89 -5.61 10.25 15.19
N VAL A 90 -6.22 10.62 14.07
CA VAL A 90 -6.30 12.02 13.61
C VAL A 90 -7.11 12.87 14.58
N ALA A 91 -8.25 12.38 15.08
CA ALA A 91 -9.09 13.08 16.05
C ALA A 91 -8.35 13.32 17.38
N ARG A 92 -7.40 12.45 17.74
CA ARG A 92 -6.48 12.62 18.87
C ARG A 92 -5.32 13.58 18.60
N GLY A 93 -5.20 14.13 17.39
CA GLY A 93 -4.17 15.08 17.00
C GLY A 93 -2.80 14.44 16.71
N LEU A 94 -2.74 13.13 16.42
CA LEU A 94 -1.48 12.47 16.11
C LEU A 94 -0.99 12.86 14.70
N PRO A 95 0.29 13.25 14.53
CA PRO A 95 0.83 13.68 13.24
C PRO A 95 1.23 12.48 12.36
N ILE A 96 0.24 11.65 12.00
CA ILE A 96 0.44 10.41 11.25
C ILE A 96 0.41 10.60 9.73
N PHE A 97 -0.21 11.68 9.23
CA PHE A 97 -0.27 12.01 7.82
C PHE A 97 0.71 13.10 7.44
N SER A 98 1.34 12.94 6.30
CA SER A 98 2.21 13.95 5.67
C SER A 98 2.18 13.78 4.15
N ASN A 99 2.60 14.81 3.42
CA ASN A 99 2.72 14.74 1.97
C ASN A 99 4.11 14.24 1.57
N ALA A 100 4.16 13.44 0.51
CA ALA A 100 5.37 12.99 -0.15
C ALA A 100 5.20 13.13 -1.68
N THR A 101 6.29 12.85 -2.40
CA THR A 101 6.26 12.73 -3.85
C THR A 101 6.93 11.41 -4.21
N VAL A 102 6.22 10.56 -4.93
CA VAL A 102 6.74 9.27 -5.42
C VAL A 102 6.72 9.34 -6.95
N ASN A 103 7.89 9.22 -7.58
CA ASN A 103 8.02 9.27 -9.04
C ASN A 103 7.34 10.50 -9.70
N GLY A 104 7.35 11.65 -9.03
CA GLY A 104 6.72 12.88 -9.51
C GLY A 104 5.21 12.98 -9.24
N HIS A 105 4.59 11.97 -8.64
CA HIS A 105 3.19 11.99 -8.23
C HIS A 105 3.06 12.47 -6.79
N PRO A 106 2.10 13.37 -6.48
CA PRO A 106 1.72 13.68 -5.11
C PRO A 106 1.23 12.41 -4.40
N SER A 107 1.79 12.11 -3.24
CA SER A 107 1.48 10.90 -2.48
C SER A 107 1.20 11.25 -1.02
N LEU A 108 0.27 10.52 -0.42
CA LEU A 108 0.06 10.52 1.01
C LEU A 108 1.08 9.59 1.67
N GLN A 109 1.87 10.12 2.60
CA GLN A 109 2.69 9.32 3.50
C GLN A 109 1.96 9.14 4.83
N ILE A 110 1.90 7.90 5.31
CA ILE A 110 1.24 7.53 6.57
C ILE A 110 2.27 6.89 7.51
N LYS A 111 2.30 7.32 8.76
CA LYS A 111 2.95 6.61 9.87
C LYS A 111 1.95 5.67 10.49
N ASP A 112 1.97 4.42 10.06
CA ASP A 112 1.12 3.34 10.55
C ASP A 112 1.66 2.86 11.91
N VAL A 113 1.02 3.30 12.99
CA VAL A 113 1.41 2.99 14.37
C VAL A 113 0.79 1.65 14.75
N ARG A 114 1.63 0.66 15.00
CA ARG A 114 1.22 -0.70 15.36
C ARG A 114 0.95 -0.84 16.86
N GLY A 115 0.35 -1.98 17.24
CA GLY A 115 -0.03 -2.25 18.64
C GLY A 115 1.13 -2.30 19.64
N ASP A 116 2.35 -2.50 19.17
CA ASP A 116 3.60 -2.44 19.95
C ASP A 116 4.27 -1.05 19.93
N ASN A 117 3.58 -0.04 19.39
CA ASN A 117 4.07 1.31 19.09
C ASN A 117 5.19 1.37 18.04
N SER A 118 5.50 0.27 17.35
CA SER A 118 6.35 0.36 16.17
C SER A 118 5.65 1.16 15.07
N ILE A 119 6.45 1.79 14.21
CA ILE A 119 5.95 2.58 13.09
C ILE A 119 6.36 1.87 11.82
N ARG A 120 5.40 1.72 10.90
CA ARG A 120 5.64 1.37 9.52
C ARG A 120 5.32 2.57 8.63
N TYR A 121 6.15 2.83 7.63
CA TYR A 121 5.91 3.90 6.68
C TYR A 121 5.16 3.38 5.46
N LEU A 122 4.02 4.02 5.18
CA LEU A 122 3.18 3.71 4.04
C LEU A 122 3.18 4.90 3.07
N PHE A 123 3.09 4.60 1.77
CA PHE A 123 2.90 5.58 0.72
C PHE A 123 1.69 5.18 -0.12
N LEU A 124 0.73 6.09 -0.25
CA LEU A 124 -0.54 5.87 -0.94
C LEU A 124 -0.78 6.99 -1.95
N TRP A 125 -1.01 6.65 -3.20
CA TRP A 125 -1.33 7.61 -4.25
C TRP A 125 -2.19 6.99 -5.34
N ARG A 126 -2.64 7.84 -6.27
CA ARG A 126 -3.25 7.40 -7.53
C ARG A 126 -2.57 8.00 -8.75
N ALA A 127 -2.67 7.30 -9.86
CA ALA A 127 -2.37 7.79 -11.20
C ALA A 127 -3.55 7.43 -12.12
N GLY A 128 -4.39 8.42 -12.44
CA GLY A 128 -5.69 8.14 -13.07
C GLY A 128 -6.57 7.28 -12.16
N SER A 129 -7.11 6.17 -12.69
CA SER A 129 -7.91 5.19 -11.94
C SER A 129 -7.08 4.09 -11.26
N LEU A 130 -5.74 4.17 -11.30
CA LEU A 130 -4.86 3.24 -10.62
C LEU A 130 -4.53 3.78 -9.23
N VAL A 131 -4.76 2.98 -8.19
CA VAL A 131 -4.34 3.26 -6.82
C VAL A 131 -3.15 2.37 -6.47
N THR A 132 -2.14 2.95 -5.84
CA THR A 132 -0.95 2.21 -5.37
C THR A 132 -0.73 2.49 -3.89
N LEU A 133 -0.63 1.41 -3.11
CA LEU A 133 -0.24 1.42 -1.72
C LEU A 133 1.06 0.65 -1.56
N VAL A 134 2.03 1.29 -0.94
CA VAL A 134 3.29 0.68 -0.54
C VAL A 134 3.29 0.62 0.97
N GLU A 135 3.30 -0.59 1.52
CA GLU A 135 3.53 -0.87 2.93
C GLU A 135 5.01 -1.23 3.10
N GLY A 136 5.82 -0.26 3.53
CA GLY A 136 7.26 -0.45 3.68
C GLY A 136 7.65 -1.05 5.03
N ASN A 137 8.74 -0.55 5.59
CA ASN A 137 9.29 -0.95 6.88
C ASN A 137 9.34 0.24 7.85
N GLN A 138 10.15 0.12 8.91
CA GLN A 138 10.34 1.14 9.94
C GLN A 138 11.30 2.28 9.55
N ASP A 139 12.00 2.16 8.41
CA ASP A 139 12.82 3.21 7.83
C ASP A 139 12.03 3.93 6.72
N ARG A 140 11.83 5.23 6.91
CA ARG A 140 11.07 6.05 5.97
C ARG A 140 11.69 6.08 4.58
N ASN A 141 13.02 6.20 4.49
CA ASN A 141 13.71 6.40 3.22
C ASN A 141 13.76 5.08 2.44
N GLN A 142 14.06 3.96 3.09
CA GLN A 142 13.98 2.64 2.44
C GLN A 142 12.56 2.35 1.93
N SER A 143 11.55 2.70 2.73
CA SER A 143 10.15 2.56 2.32
C SER A 143 9.77 3.47 1.15
N LEU A 144 10.35 4.68 1.08
CA LEU A 144 10.17 5.60 -0.04
C LEU A 144 10.86 5.08 -1.30
N GLU A 145 12.09 4.57 -1.19
CA GLU A 145 12.80 3.96 -2.31
C GLU A 145 12.04 2.75 -2.87
N LEU A 146 11.40 1.95 -2.00
CA LEU A 146 10.52 0.86 -2.44
C LEU A 146 9.29 1.40 -3.18
N ALA A 147 8.72 2.52 -2.71
CA ALA A 147 7.62 3.16 -3.39
C ALA A 147 8.01 3.73 -4.75
N GLU A 148 9.22 4.28 -4.88
CA GLU A 148 9.77 4.77 -6.14
C GLU A 148 10.09 3.63 -7.12
N ALA A 149 10.36 2.42 -6.63
CA ALA A 149 10.46 1.23 -7.47
C ALA A 149 9.11 0.68 -7.94
N ALA A 150 7.98 1.16 -7.41
CA ALA A 150 6.66 0.68 -7.77
C ALA A 150 6.29 1.04 -9.23
N PRO A 151 5.52 0.20 -9.93
CA PRO A 151 5.04 0.49 -11.28
C PRO A 151 4.11 1.71 -11.29
N LEU A 152 4.21 2.52 -12.34
CA LEU A 152 3.31 3.66 -12.63
C LEU A 152 2.04 3.23 -13.37
#